data_AF-A0A0K2RJH7-F1
#
_entry.id   AF-A0A0K2RJH7-F1
#
_cell.length_a   1.000
_cell.length_b   1.000
_cell.length_c   1.000
_cell.angle_alpha   90.00
_cell.angle_beta   90.00
_cell.angle_gamma   90.00
#
_symmetry.space_group_name_H-M   'P 1'
#
loop_
_entity.id
_entity.type
_entity.pdbx_description
1 polymer ?
#
loop_
_entity_poly.entity_id
_entity_poly.type
_entity_poly.pdbx_seq_one_letter_code
_entity_poly.pdbx_strand_id
1 'polypeptide(L)' 'MLGQNRWQIELLANLDGLPEKGAALVATWPKPLEGSGFPARVFAIH' A
#
# COMPACT_ATOMS: atom_id res chain seq x y z
N MET A 1 -7.07 -1.15 -9.71
CA MET A 1 -8.24 -1.39 -10.61
C MET A 1 -9.47 -0.75 -10.00
N LEU A 2 -9.91 0.40 -10.54
CA LEU A 2 -11.08 1.13 -10.06
C LEU A 2 -12.36 0.33 -10.33
N GLY A 3 -13.32 0.34 -9.39
CA GLY A 3 -14.60 -0.38 -9.52
C GLY A 3 -14.63 -1.82 -8.99
N GLN A 4 -13.52 -2.35 -8.46
CA GLN A 4 -13.47 -3.72 -7.90
C GLN A 4 -13.46 -3.78 -6.37
N ASN A 5 -13.79 -2.69 -5.67
CA ASN A 5 -13.70 -2.59 -4.21
C ASN A 5 -12.34 -3.07 -3.66
N ARG A 6 -11.25 -2.62 -4.30
CA ARG A 6 -9.86 -2.92 -3.92
C ARG A 6 -9.11 -1.61 -3.71
N TRP A 7 -8.22 -1.61 -2.73
CA TRP A 7 -7.26 -0.54 -2.55
C TRP A 7 -6.18 -0.60 -3.63
N GLN A 8 -5.75 0.57 -4.07
CA GLN A 8 -4.60 0.75 -4.95
C GLN A 8 -3.54 1.53 -4.19
N ILE A 9 -2.29 1.10 -4.29
CA ILE A 9 -1.14 1.79 -3.72
C ILE A 9 -0.19 2.05 -4.89
N GLU A 10 0.29 3.28 -4.99
CA GLU A 10 1.15 3.75 -6.08
C GLU A 10 2.46 4.28 -5.49
N LEU A 11 3.48 4.42 -6.35
CA LEU A 11 4.77 5.03 -6.00
C LEU A 11 5.50 4.34 -4.83
N LEU A 12 5.41 3.01 -4.74
CA LEU A 12 6.23 2.23 -3.80
C LEU A 12 7.72 2.33 -4.14
N ALA A 13 8.56 2.32 -3.12
CA ALA A 13 10.02 2.35 -3.23
C ALA A 13 10.66 1.10 -2.58
N ASN A 14 11.92 0.83 -2.89
CA ASN A 14 12.74 -0.24 -2.30
C ASN A 14 12.19 -1.67 -2.51
N LEU A 15 11.43 -1.90 -3.58
CA LEU A 15 10.87 -3.21 -3.90
C LEU A 15 11.96 -4.23 -4.30
N ASP A 16 13.07 -3.74 -4.81
CA ASP A 16 14.28 -4.51 -5.15
C ASP A 16 14.97 -5.13 -3.92
N GLY A 17 14.69 -4.61 -2.72
CA GLY A 17 15.20 -5.16 -1.46
C GLY A 17 14.35 -6.28 -0.85
N LEU A 18 13.23 -6.68 -1.47
CA LEU A 18 12.29 -7.66 -0.92
C LEU A 18 12.44 -9.03 -1.59
N PRO A 19 12.15 -10.15 -0.87
CA PRO A 19 12.08 -11.46 -1.50
C PRO A 19 10.90 -11.52 -2.49
N GLU A 20 11.02 -12.37 -3.51
CA GLU A 20 9.95 -12.55 -4.51
C GLU A 20 8.60 -12.96 -3.89
N LYS A 21 8.64 -13.68 -2.76
CA LYS A 21 7.47 -14.16 -2.02
C LYS A 21 7.77 -14.22 -0.51
N GLY A 22 6.72 -14.13 0.30
CA GLY A 22 6.80 -14.30 1.76
C GLY A 22 6.82 -13.00 2.56
N ALA A 23 7.09 -11.85 1.91
CA ALA A 23 6.97 -10.55 2.56
C ALA A 23 5.48 -10.16 2.79
N ALA A 24 5.20 -9.54 3.93
CA ALA A 24 3.92 -8.92 4.23
C ALA A 24 4.03 -7.40 4.17
N LEU A 25 3.13 -6.74 3.45
CA LEU A 25 3.03 -5.28 3.40
C LEU A 25 2.06 -4.77 4.46
N VAL A 26 2.53 -3.83 5.28
CA VAL A 26 1.68 -3.04 6.18
C VAL A 26 1.53 -1.66 5.57
N ALA A 27 0.33 -1.33 5.11
CA ALA A 27 -0.01 -0.02 4.55
C ALA A 27 -1.02 0.68 5.46
N THR A 28 -0.69 1.90 5.89
CA THR A 28 -1.55 2.71 6.75
C THR A 28 -1.65 4.14 6.24
N TRP A 29 -2.80 4.76 6.46
CA TRP A 29 -3.13 6.10 5.99
C TRP A 29 -4.16 6.75 6.94
N PRO A 30 -4.26 8.08 6.97
CA PRO A 30 -5.37 8.74 7.64
C PRO A 30 -6.69 8.39 6.94
N LYS A 31 -7.77 8.19 7.71
CA LYS A 31 -9.12 7.91 7.19
C LYS A 31 -10.01 9.16 7.29
N PRO A 32 -9.89 10.14 6.40
CA PRO A 32 -10.78 11.28 6.40
C PRO A 32 -12.15 10.90 5.85
N LEU A 33 -13.13 11.71 6.22
CA LEU A 33 -14.50 11.58 5.78
C LEU A 33 -14.60 11.72 4.26
N GLU A 34 -15.26 10.78 3.60
CA GLU A 34 -15.51 10.75 2.14
C GLU A 34 -14.25 10.84 1.26
N GLY A 35 -13.11 10.45 1.82
CA GLY A 35 -11.83 10.50 1.15
C GLY A 35 -11.63 9.43 0.08
N SER A 36 -11.23 9.85 -1.13
CA SER A 36 -10.95 8.93 -2.24
C SER A 36 -9.49 8.42 -2.31
N GLY A 37 -8.54 9.05 -1.61
CA GLY A 37 -7.13 8.63 -1.58
C GLY A 37 -6.25 9.52 -0.70
N PHE A 38 -5.22 8.92 -0.09
CA PHE A 38 -4.35 9.59 0.90
C PHE A 38 -2.90 9.12 0.80
N PRO A 39 -1.93 9.94 1.26
CA PRO A 39 -0.57 9.48 1.46
C PRO A 39 -0.56 8.28 2.40
N ALA A 40 -0.01 7.17 1.92
CA ALA A 40 0.17 5.96 2.71
C ALA A 40 1.60 5.88 3.24
N ARG A 41 1.74 5.49 4.51
CA ARG A 41 2.99 4.93 5.02
C ARG A 41 2.94 3.42 4.84
N VAL A 42 3.88 2.89 4.07
CA VAL A 42 3.99 1.47 3.77
C VAL A 42 5.35 0.95 4.25
N PHE A 43 5.35 -0.19 4.92
CA PHE A 43 6.58 -0.92 5.24
C PHE A 43 6.36 -2.43 5.05
N ALA A 44 7.45 -3.15 4.84
CA ALA A 44 7.45 -4.59 4.68
C ALA A 44 7.95 -5.28 5.96
N ILE A 45 7.40 -6.45 6.24
CA ILE A 45 7.93 -7.45 7.17
C ILE A 45 8.35 -8.64 6.30
N HIS A 46 9.63 -9.02 6.32
CA HIS A 46 10.19 -10.05 5.45
C HIS A 46 11.34 -10.82 6.14
#